data_AF-A0A2R6S448-F1
#
_entry.id   AF-A0A2R6S448-F1
#
_cell.length_a   1.000
_cell.length_b   1.000
_cell.length_c   1.000
_cell.angle_alpha   90.00
_cell.angle_beta   90.00
_cell.angle_gamma   90.00
#
_symmetry.space_group_name_H-M   'P 1'
#
loop_
_entity.id
_entity.type
_entity.pdbx_description
1 polymer ?
#
loop_
_entity_poly.entity_id
_entity_poly.type
_entity_poly.pdbx_seq_one_letter_code
_entity_poly.pdbx_strand_id
1 'polypeptide(L)'
;MWPPEVRGDLRAGIKAKNQGDLNLSERFLHRALDTALALPLETLSNDPHLKLSGIAIALAGVLEENGKPQAAYDVYASALQRLRAANGLSGRERLRTVGVAYKLGEMAGMYQQSTEEEERWLVYAVEEMLRILRDEQLGSVPSSSATAERTEVEKQWILSDLELPSWVDKTDVVSPLQALGAFYNRTGRQE
;
A
#
# COMPACT_ATOMS: atom_id res chain seq x y z
N MET A 1 9.10 -5.83 -17.23
CA MET A 1 9.89 -4.76 -17.89
C MET A 1 9.10 -3.47 -17.92
N TRP A 2 9.76 -2.30 -17.86
CA TRP A 2 9.13 -0.97 -17.99
C TRP A 2 9.02 -0.55 -19.46
N PRO A 3 7.94 0.12 -19.90
CA PRO A 3 7.85 0.72 -21.23
C PRO A 3 9.01 1.70 -21.49
N PRO A 4 9.54 1.79 -22.71
CA PRO A 4 10.67 2.68 -23.03
C PRO A 4 10.38 4.15 -22.71
N GLU A 5 9.13 4.58 -22.86
CA GLU A 5 8.64 5.94 -22.59
C GLU A 5 8.84 6.34 -21.12
N VAL A 6 8.60 5.40 -20.19
CA VAL A 6 8.72 5.62 -18.74
C VAL A 6 10.15 5.36 -18.25
N ARG A 7 10.84 4.40 -18.87
CA ARG A 7 12.11 3.85 -18.37
C ARG A 7 13.22 4.90 -18.27
N GLY A 8 13.29 5.83 -19.22
CA GLY A 8 14.31 6.88 -19.24
C GLY A 8 14.26 7.77 -18.02
N ASP A 9 13.11 8.42 -17.82
CA ASP A 9 12.88 9.32 -16.69
C ASP A 9 12.91 8.57 -15.35
N LEU A 10 12.35 7.36 -15.27
CA LEU A 10 12.39 6.56 -14.03
C LEU A 10 13.84 6.26 -13.59
N ARG A 11 14.70 5.84 -14.51
CA ARG A 11 16.12 5.57 -14.20
C ARG A 11 16.86 6.83 -13.83
N ALA A 12 16.61 7.93 -14.54
CA ALA A 12 17.24 9.22 -14.26
C ALA A 12 16.83 9.74 -12.86
N GLY A 13 15.55 9.62 -12.50
CA GLY A 13 15.04 9.98 -11.18
C GLY A 13 15.69 9.18 -10.06
N ILE A 14 15.69 7.85 -10.16
CA ILE A 14 16.35 6.99 -9.16
C ILE A 14 17.85 7.30 -9.05
N LYS A 15 18.52 7.55 -10.19
CA LYS A 15 19.94 7.91 -10.20
C LYS A 15 20.18 9.26 -9.49
N ALA A 16 19.37 10.28 -9.78
CA ALA A 16 19.48 11.59 -9.15
C ALA A 16 19.21 11.51 -7.64
N LYS A 17 18.22 10.72 -7.20
CA LYS A 17 17.98 10.41 -5.77
C LYS A 17 19.24 9.88 -5.10
N ASN A 18 19.84 8.84 -5.68
CA ASN A 18 21.04 8.21 -5.13
C ASN A 18 22.27 9.13 -5.11
N GLN A 19 22.26 10.19 -5.91
CA GLN A 19 23.30 11.22 -5.94
C GLN A 19 23.02 12.39 -4.97
N GLY A 20 21.89 12.37 -4.27
CA GLY A 20 21.44 13.44 -3.37
C GLY A 20 20.82 14.64 -4.07
N ASP A 21 20.66 14.61 -5.40
CA ASP A 21 19.97 15.66 -6.15
C ASP A 21 18.45 15.41 -6.13
N LEU A 22 17.84 15.70 -4.99
CA LEU A 22 16.43 15.44 -4.74
C LEU A 22 15.51 16.26 -5.65
N ASN A 23 15.88 17.51 -5.96
CA ASN A 23 15.09 18.36 -6.87
C ASN A 23 15.09 17.84 -8.31
N LEU A 24 16.24 17.38 -8.80
CA LEU A 24 16.32 16.75 -10.12
C LEU A 24 15.56 15.41 -10.13
N SER A 25 15.71 14.62 -9.07
CA SER A 25 14.99 13.36 -8.89
C SER A 25 13.47 13.54 -8.94
N GLU A 26 12.95 14.50 -8.17
CA GLU A 26 11.53 14.86 -8.14
C GLU A 26 10.99 15.17 -9.55
N ARG A 27 11.70 16.01 -10.32
CA ARG A 27 11.30 16.35 -11.70
C ARG A 27 11.27 15.16 -12.65
N PHE A 28 12.22 14.23 -12.52
CA PHE A 28 12.24 13.01 -13.33
C PHE A 28 11.14 12.04 -12.91
N LEU A 29 10.93 11.82 -11.62
CA LEU A 29 9.92 10.90 -11.11
C LEU A 29 8.49 11.40 -11.35
N HIS A 30 8.24 12.71 -11.29
CA HIS A 30 6.97 13.29 -11.71
C HIS A 30 6.68 12.99 -13.19
N ARG A 31 7.61 13.28 -14.10
CA ARG A 31 7.43 12.98 -15.53
C ARG A 31 7.25 11.50 -15.81
N ALA A 32 8.00 10.64 -15.10
CA ALA A 32 7.84 9.20 -15.21
C ALA A 32 6.43 8.75 -14.77
N LEU A 33 5.92 9.31 -13.67
CA LEU A 33 4.58 9.00 -13.17
C LEU A 33 3.49 9.49 -14.12
N ASP A 34 3.58 10.74 -14.58
CA ASP A 34 2.62 11.33 -15.52
C ASP A 34 2.58 10.54 -16.83
N THR A 35 3.76 10.19 -17.36
CA THR A 35 3.88 9.37 -18.56
C THR A 35 3.27 7.99 -18.34
N ALA A 36 3.56 7.34 -17.21
CA ALA A 36 3.03 6.01 -16.91
C ALA A 36 1.50 6.01 -16.75
N LEU A 37 0.93 7.07 -16.17
CA LEU A 37 -0.51 7.24 -16.01
C LEU A 37 -1.23 7.54 -17.34
N ALA A 38 -0.54 8.13 -18.32
CA ALA A 38 -1.07 8.41 -19.64
C ALA A 38 -1.06 7.19 -20.59
N LEU A 39 -0.31 6.14 -20.25
CA LEU A 39 -0.23 4.92 -21.04
C LEU A 39 -1.40 3.96 -20.74
N PRO A 40 -1.86 3.16 -21.72
CA PRO A 40 -2.79 2.07 -21.47
C PRO A 40 -2.22 1.06 -20.47
N LEU A 41 -3.04 0.53 -19.55
CA LEU A 41 -2.58 -0.39 -18.49
C LEU A 41 -1.91 -1.65 -19.06
N GLU A 42 -2.33 -2.11 -20.23
CA GLU A 42 -1.78 -3.28 -20.92
C GLU A 42 -0.30 -3.09 -21.27
N THR A 43 0.13 -1.85 -21.54
CA THR A 43 1.54 -1.53 -21.81
C THR A 43 2.41 -1.73 -20.57
N LEU A 44 1.82 -1.57 -19.39
CA LEU A 44 2.48 -1.79 -18.12
C LEU A 44 2.57 -3.28 -17.77
N SER A 45 2.11 -4.21 -18.62
CA SER A 45 2.24 -5.67 -18.48
C SER A 45 1.86 -6.18 -17.07
N ASN A 46 2.60 -7.14 -16.50
CA ASN A 46 2.27 -7.74 -15.20
C ASN A 46 2.24 -6.72 -14.06
N ASP A 47 1.22 -6.85 -13.22
CA ASP A 47 0.94 -6.01 -12.04
C ASP A 47 1.05 -4.50 -12.35
N PRO A 48 0.19 -3.97 -13.24
CA PRO A 48 0.29 -2.59 -13.70
C PRO A 48 0.10 -1.60 -12.53
N HIS A 49 -0.69 -1.96 -11.52
CA HIS A 49 -0.91 -1.11 -10.36
C HIS A 49 0.28 -1.15 -9.39
N LEU A 50 1.03 -2.26 -9.28
CA LEU A 50 2.31 -2.27 -8.55
C LEU A 50 3.33 -1.33 -9.17
N LYS A 51 3.34 -1.24 -10.50
CA LYS A 51 4.22 -0.33 -11.24
C LYS A 51 3.84 1.12 -11.00
N LEU A 52 2.60 1.49 -11.28
CA LEU A 52 2.12 2.87 -11.07
C LEU A 52 2.35 3.34 -9.63
N SER A 53 1.90 2.54 -8.66
CA SER A 53 2.11 2.87 -7.24
C SER A 53 3.60 2.85 -6.86
N GLY A 54 4.44 2.05 -7.51
CA GLY A 54 5.88 2.01 -7.25
C GLY A 54 6.58 3.32 -7.63
N ILE A 55 6.22 3.92 -8.77
CA ILE A 55 6.74 5.25 -9.16
C ILE A 55 6.22 6.31 -8.19
N ALA A 56 4.92 6.26 -7.85
CA ALA A 56 4.33 7.21 -6.91
C ALA A 56 5.00 7.15 -5.52
N ILE A 57 5.26 5.94 -5.00
CA ILE A 57 5.97 5.75 -3.72
C ILE A 57 7.41 6.28 -3.81
N ALA A 58 8.12 6.02 -4.92
CA ALA A 58 9.46 6.55 -5.11
C ALA A 58 9.48 8.08 -5.12
N LEU A 59 8.52 8.70 -5.83
CA LEU A 59 8.35 10.14 -5.88
C LEU A 59 8.02 10.71 -4.49
N ALA A 60 7.04 10.14 -3.80
CA ALA A 60 6.64 10.59 -2.48
C ALA A 60 7.79 10.47 -1.47
N GLY A 61 8.57 9.39 -1.50
CA GLY A 61 9.76 9.26 -0.65
C GLY A 61 10.82 10.33 -0.94
N VAL A 62 11.01 10.72 -2.21
CA VAL A 62 11.90 11.86 -2.54
C VAL A 62 11.35 13.18 -2.02
N LEU A 63 10.03 13.38 -2.09
CA LEU A 63 9.39 14.58 -1.53
C LEU A 63 9.55 14.64 0.00
N GLU A 64 9.42 13.51 0.71
CA GLU A 64 9.70 13.45 2.16
C GLU A 64 11.16 13.80 2.45
N GLU A 65 12.12 13.18 1.76
CA GLU A 65 13.56 13.46 1.91
C GLU A 65 13.91 14.92 1.57
N ASN A 66 13.15 15.55 0.66
CA ASN A 66 13.32 16.94 0.25
C ASN A 66 12.55 17.94 1.14
N GLY A 67 12.03 17.51 2.29
CA GLY A 67 11.34 18.37 3.25
C GLY A 67 9.96 18.87 2.78
N LYS A 68 9.30 18.12 1.89
CA LYS A 68 7.97 18.42 1.34
C LYS A 68 6.92 17.38 1.76
N PRO A 69 6.65 17.22 3.07
CA PRO A 69 5.81 16.13 3.57
C PRO A 69 4.36 16.21 3.10
N GLN A 70 3.79 17.42 2.96
CA GLN A 70 2.42 17.57 2.44
C GLN A 70 2.32 17.09 0.98
N ALA A 71 3.27 17.47 0.13
CA ALA A 71 3.28 17.02 -1.26
C ALA A 71 3.47 15.50 -1.35
N ALA A 72 4.32 14.92 -0.49
CA ALA A 72 4.47 13.47 -0.39
C ALA A 72 3.16 12.79 0.01
N TYR A 73 2.46 13.35 1.01
CA TYR A 73 1.17 12.86 1.47
C TYR A 73 0.16 12.82 0.32
N ASP A 74 0.03 13.92 -0.44
CA ASP A 74 -0.90 14.03 -1.56
C ASP A 74 -0.61 12.98 -2.64
N VAL A 75 0.68 12.70 -2.91
CA VAL A 75 1.10 11.65 -3.86
C VAL A 75 0.73 10.25 -3.34
N TYR A 76 0.97 9.94 -2.06
CA TYR A 76 0.56 8.67 -1.47
C TYR A 76 -0.96 8.50 -1.46
N ALA A 77 -1.72 9.53 -1.06
CA ALA A 77 -3.17 9.51 -1.03
C ALA A 77 -3.75 9.29 -2.44
N SER A 78 -3.20 9.99 -3.44
CA SER A 78 -3.59 9.81 -4.84
C SER A 78 -3.25 8.41 -5.37
N ALA A 79 -2.13 7.82 -4.93
CA ALA A 79 -1.76 6.45 -5.30
C ALA A 79 -2.73 5.43 -4.66
N LEU A 80 -3.06 5.60 -3.38
CA LEU A 80 -4.02 4.75 -2.67
C LEU A 80 -5.41 4.83 -3.29
N GLN A 81 -5.88 6.02 -3.64
CA GLN A 81 -7.18 6.21 -4.29
C GLN A 81 -7.26 5.43 -5.62
N ARG A 82 -6.19 5.46 -6.43
CA ARG A 82 -6.14 4.71 -7.69
C ARG A 82 -6.11 3.20 -7.46
N LEU A 83 -5.38 2.72 -6.46
CA LEU A 83 -5.37 1.30 -6.09
C LEU A 83 -6.77 0.85 -5.65
N ARG A 84 -7.43 1.61 -4.77
CA ARG A 84 -8.78 1.29 -4.29
C ARG A 84 -9.86 1.32 -5.37
N ALA A 85 -9.68 2.14 -6.40
CA ALA A 85 -10.60 2.22 -7.54
C ALA A 85 -10.34 1.12 -8.59
N ALA A 86 -9.22 0.41 -8.51
CA ALA A 86 -8.88 -0.64 -9.44
C ALA A 86 -9.64 -1.93 -9.11
N ASN A 87 -10.08 -2.64 -10.15
CA ASN A 87 -10.73 -3.94 -10.03
C ASN A 87 -9.72 -5.05 -10.35
N GLY A 88 -9.88 -6.21 -9.71
CA GLY A 88 -9.07 -7.39 -10.02
C GLY A 88 -7.60 -7.28 -9.61
N LEU A 89 -7.30 -6.51 -8.56
CA LEU A 89 -5.95 -6.41 -8.00
C LEU A 89 -5.41 -7.78 -7.60
N SER A 90 -4.14 -8.03 -7.91
CA SER A 90 -3.44 -9.21 -7.40
C SER A 90 -3.23 -9.11 -5.88
N GLY A 91 -2.99 -10.23 -5.19
CA GLY A 91 -2.70 -10.22 -3.75
C GLY A 91 -1.55 -9.26 -3.37
N ARG A 92 -0.53 -9.19 -4.23
CA ARG A 92 0.60 -8.25 -4.07
C ARG A 92 0.18 -6.79 -4.26
N GLU A 93 -0.70 -6.51 -5.20
CA GLU A 93 -1.28 -5.17 -5.39
C GLU A 93 -2.19 -4.77 -4.23
N ARG A 94 -2.92 -5.71 -3.64
CA ARG A 94 -3.69 -5.46 -2.42
C ARG A 94 -2.78 -5.20 -1.21
N LEU A 95 -1.70 -5.96 -1.06
CA LEU A 95 -0.70 -5.71 -0.03
C LEU A 95 -0.05 -4.34 -0.19
N ARG A 96 0.15 -3.90 -1.44
CA ARG A 96 0.61 -2.54 -1.73
C ARG A 96 -0.39 -1.48 -1.23
N THR A 97 -1.69 -1.72 -1.36
CA THR A 97 -2.74 -0.86 -0.81
C THR A 97 -2.63 -0.75 0.72
N VAL A 98 -2.38 -1.86 1.42
CA VAL A 98 -2.12 -1.89 2.87
C VAL A 98 -0.91 -1.04 3.23
N GLY A 99 0.23 -1.25 2.56
CA GLY A 99 1.46 -0.52 2.85
C GLY A 99 1.35 0.99 2.61
N VAL A 100 0.65 1.43 1.56
CA VAL A 100 0.41 2.86 1.31
C VAL A 100 -0.52 3.45 2.36
N ALA A 101 -1.58 2.75 2.76
CA ALA A 101 -2.46 3.22 3.83
C ALA A 101 -1.75 3.31 5.18
N TYR A 102 -0.97 2.29 5.53
CA TYR A 102 -0.13 2.30 6.73
C TYR A 102 0.79 3.54 6.76
N LYS A 103 1.49 3.82 5.64
CA LYS A 103 2.35 5.00 5.51
C LYS A 103 1.56 6.31 5.65
N LEU A 104 0.37 6.42 5.08
CA LEU A 104 -0.50 7.59 5.25
C LEU A 104 -0.92 7.81 6.70
N GLY A 105 -1.18 6.73 7.44
CA GLY A 105 -1.44 6.77 8.88
C GLY A 105 -0.24 7.31 9.66
N GLU A 106 0.96 6.75 9.42
CA GLU A 106 2.20 7.25 10.05
C GLU A 106 2.46 8.74 9.74
N MET A 107 2.26 9.15 8.49
CA MET A 107 2.42 10.55 8.08
C MET A 107 1.38 11.45 8.75
N ALA A 108 0.13 11.01 8.86
CA ALA A 108 -0.91 11.78 9.53
C ALA A 108 -0.56 12.06 10.99
N GLY A 109 -0.06 11.05 11.72
CA GLY A 109 0.41 11.21 13.09
C GLY A 109 1.68 12.07 13.21
N MET A 110 2.64 11.91 12.30
CA MET A 110 3.92 12.62 12.33
C MET A 110 3.80 14.11 11.97
N TYR A 111 2.97 14.43 10.97
CA TYR A 111 2.84 15.79 10.45
C TYR A 111 1.60 16.54 10.97
N GLN A 112 1.03 16.08 12.09
CA GLN A 112 -0.11 16.70 12.77
C GLN A 112 -1.32 16.91 11.84
N GLN A 113 -1.61 15.94 10.97
CA GLN A 113 -2.93 15.88 10.36
C GLN A 113 -3.97 15.55 11.45
N SER A 114 -5.25 15.56 11.08
CA SER A 114 -6.31 15.24 12.03
C SER A 114 -6.16 13.82 12.60
N THR A 115 -6.45 13.64 13.88
CA THR A 115 -6.42 12.31 14.54
C THR A 115 -7.35 11.32 13.86
N GLU A 116 -8.44 11.83 13.29
CA GLU A 116 -9.41 11.08 12.51
C GLU A 116 -8.80 10.50 11.22
N GLU A 117 -7.87 11.23 10.61
CA GLU A 117 -7.20 10.82 9.39
C GLU A 117 -6.14 9.75 9.65
N GLU A 118 -5.37 9.91 10.75
CA GLU A 118 -4.46 8.87 11.23
C GLU A 118 -5.23 7.56 11.51
N GLU A 119 -6.30 7.64 12.31
CA GLU A 119 -7.14 6.48 12.64
C GLU A 119 -7.71 5.82 11.38
N ARG A 120 -8.31 6.61 10.49
CA ARG A 120 -8.92 6.13 9.25
C ARG A 120 -7.95 5.27 8.43
N TRP A 121 -6.70 5.72 8.28
CA TRP A 121 -5.71 5.01 7.47
C TRP A 121 -5.15 3.77 8.16
N LEU A 122 -4.90 3.84 9.47
CA LEU A 122 -4.43 2.69 10.24
C LEU A 122 -5.49 1.58 10.32
N VAL A 123 -6.75 1.94 10.57
CA VAL A 123 -7.88 1.00 10.55
C VAL A 123 -8.00 0.36 9.18
N TYR A 124 -7.99 1.16 8.11
CA TYR A 124 -8.07 0.64 6.75
C TYR A 124 -6.94 -0.35 6.43
N ALA A 125 -5.69 -0.04 6.83
CA ALA A 125 -4.55 -0.92 6.61
C ALA A 125 -4.73 -2.28 7.31
N VAL A 126 -5.15 -2.27 8.58
CA VAL A 126 -5.41 -3.50 9.35
C VAL A 126 -6.56 -4.31 8.73
N GLU A 127 -7.69 -3.67 8.45
CA GLU A 127 -8.86 -4.35 7.88
C GLU A 127 -8.56 -4.97 6.51
N GLU A 128 -7.88 -4.24 5.63
CA GLU A 128 -7.52 -4.75 4.31
C GLU A 128 -6.52 -5.90 4.41
N MET A 129 -5.56 -5.85 5.34
CA MET A 129 -4.64 -6.95 5.59
C MET A 129 -5.37 -8.22 6.05
N LEU A 130 -6.30 -8.10 7.00
CA LEU A 130 -7.12 -9.23 7.46
C LEU A 130 -8.03 -9.76 6.36
N ARG A 131 -8.55 -8.88 5.49
CA ARG A 131 -9.34 -9.27 4.32
C ARG A 131 -8.51 -10.08 3.32
N ILE A 132 -7.28 -9.66 3.04
CA ILE A 132 -6.34 -10.40 2.18
C ILE A 132 -6.12 -11.81 2.71
N LEU A 133 -5.82 -11.95 4.01
CA LEU A 133 -5.53 -13.25 4.62
C LEU A 133 -6.75 -14.17 4.62
N ARG A 134 -7.94 -13.63 4.85
CA ARG A 134 -9.20 -14.37 4.74
C ARG A 134 -9.45 -14.88 3.33
N ASP A 135 -9.28 -14.03 2.32
CA ASP A 135 -9.58 -14.38 0.93
C ASP A 135 -8.64 -15.48 0.40
N GLU A 136 -7.36 -15.44 0.79
CA GLU A 136 -6.40 -16.50 0.44
C GLU A 136 -6.73 -17.83 1.11
N GLN A 137 -7.13 -17.82 2.40
CA GLN A 137 -7.55 -19.04 3.09
C GLN A 137 -8.81 -19.67 2.48
N LEU A 138 -9.78 -18.86 2.08
CA LEU A 138 -10.98 -19.33 1.38
C LEU A 138 -10.67 -19.84 -0.03
N GLY A 139 -9.72 -19.20 -0.72
CA GLY A 139 -9.24 -19.63 -2.05
C GLY A 139 -8.43 -20.93 -2.04
N SER A 140 -7.78 -21.26 -0.91
CA SER A 140 -7.04 -22.51 -0.71
C SER A 140 -7.91 -23.75 -0.44
N VAL A 141 -9.22 -23.60 -0.22
CA VAL A 141 -10.12 -24.75 -0.06
C VAL A 141 -10.54 -25.26 -1.45
N PRO A 142 -10.15 -26.48 -1.88
CA PRO A 142 -10.64 -27.02 -3.14
C PRO A 142 -12.17 -27.20 -3.07
N SER A 143 -12.88 -26.72 -4.10
CA SER A 143 -14.36 -26.73 -4.26
C SER A 143 -15.00 -28.12 -4.35
N SER A 144 -14.40 -29.14 -3.76
CA SER A 144 -14.92 -30.51 -3.67
C SER A 144 -15.46 -30.82 -2.28
N SER A 145 -16.37 -29.98 -1.79
CA SER A 145 -17.32 -30.34 -0.73
C SER A 145 -18.47 -29.32 -0.67
N ALA A 146 -19.19 -29.17 -1.78
CA ALA A 146 -20.55 -28.67 -1.71
C ALA A 146 -21.39 -29.72 -0.97
N THR A 147 -21.56 -29.56 0.35
CA THR A 147 -22.74 -29.84 1.19
C THR A 147 -22.26 -29.97 2.64
N ALA A 148 -22.45 -28.93 3.45
CA ALA A 148 -22.89 -29.00 4.84
C ALA A 148 -22.70 -27.65 5.53
N GLU A 149 -23.82 -27.09 5.98
CA GLU A 149 -23.93 -26.28 7.20
C GLU A 149 -23.14 -24.96 7.25
N ARG A 150 -23.86 -23.88 6.94
CA ARG A 150 -23.65 -22.57 7.57
C ARG A 150 -23.88 -22.71 9.07
N THR A 151 -22.92 -23.27 9.79
CA THR A 151 -22.88 -23.18 11.24
C THR A 151 -22.03 -21.98 11.60
N GLU A 152 -22.62 -21.11 12.41
CA GLU A 152 -21.97 -20.04 13.15
C GLU A 152 -20.69 -20.56 13.80
N VAL A 153 -19.56 -20.35 13.13
CA VAL A 153 -18.27 -20.40 13.78
C VAL A 153 -17.64 -19.05 13.52
N GLU A 154 -18.01 -18.12 14.40
CA GLU A 154 -17.19 -16.98 14.77
C GLU A 154 -15.88 -17.55 15.33
N LYS A 155 -15.04 -18.06 14.42
CA LYS A 155 -13.83 -18.79 14.73
C LYS A 155 -12.84 -17.72 15.14
N GLN A 156 -12.67 -17.57 16.45
CA GLN A 156 -11.69 -16.70 17.08
C GLN A 156 -10.36 -16.86 16.34
N TRP A 157 -9.98 -15.84 15.58
CA TRP A 157 -8.81 -15.87 14.70
C TRP A 157 -7.57 -15.78 15.59
N ILE A 158 -6.98 -16.93 15.92
CA ILE A 158 -5.69 -16.95 16.61
C ILE A 158 -4.63 -16.64 15.55
N LEU A 159 -4.12 -15.40 15.54
CA LEU A 159 -3.05 -14.94 14.64
C LEU A 159 -1.83 -15.88 14.65
N SER A 160 -1.62 -16.61 15.75
CA SER A 160 -0.53 -17.58 15.93
C SER A 160 -0.60 -18.79 14.97
N ASP A 161 -1.78 -19.11 14.45
CA ASP A 161 -2.01 -20.27 13.57
C ASP A 161 -2.17 -19.87 12.09
N LEU A 162 -1.93 -18.60 11.75
CA LEU A 162 -2.15 -18.08 10.41
C LEU A 162 -0.99 -18.48 9.49
N GLU A 163 -1.24 -19.46 8.61
CA GLU A 163 -0.35 -19.76 7.50
C GLU A 163 -0.36 -18.59 6.51
N LEU A 164 0.76 -17.87 6.43
CA LEU A 164 0.89 -16.71 5.56
C LEU A 164 1.25 -17.15 4.12
N PRO A 165 0.67 -16.50 3.10
CA PRO A 165 1.13 -16.68 1.73
C PRO A 165 2.62 -16.35 1.60
N SER A 166 3.33 -17.02 0.69
CA SER A 166 4.79 -16.85 0.50
C SER A 166 5.23 -15.44 0.07
N TRP A 167 4.28 -14.59 -0.33
CA TRP A 167 4.50 -13.21 -0.72
C TRP A 167 4.09 -12.20 0.37
N VAL A 168 3.63 -12.66 1.54
CA VAL A 168 3.34 -11.84 2.73
C VAL A 168 4.36 -12.14 3.80
N ASP A 169 5.05 -11.11 4.28
CA ASP A 169 5.95 -11.23 5.41
C ASP A 169 5.22 -11.01 6.74
N LYS A 170 5.71 -11.60 7.83
CA LYS A 170 5.13 -11.41 9.17
C LYS A 170 5.05 -9.94 9.56
N THR A 171 6.02 -9.14 9.14
CA THR A 171 6.06 -7.69 9.39
C THR A 171 4.91 -6.96 8.72
N ASP A 172 4.47 -7.40 7.54
CA ASP A 172 3.37 -6.76 6.82
C ASP A 172 2.04 -6.87 7.59
N VAL A 173 1.90 -7.90 8.41
CA VAL A 173 0.73 -8.12 9.28
C VAL A 173 0.89 -7.39 10.62
N VAL A 174 2.06 -7.52 11.24
CA VAL A 174 2.29 -7.03 12.61
C VAL A 174 2.41 -5.51 12.65
N SER A 175 3.05 -4.87 11.67
CA SER A 175 3.29 -3.43 11.69
C SER A 175 2.00 -2.59 11.72
N PRO A 176 0.99 -2.83 10.85
CA PRO A 176 -0.28 -2.11 10.93
C PRO A 176 -1.02 -2.31 12.26
N LEU A 177 -1.02 -3.53 12.80
CA LEU A 177 -1.65 -3.84 14.09
C LEU A 177 -0.98 -3.09 15.25
N GLN A 178 0.35 -3.07 15.26
CA GLN A 178 1.12 -2.37 16.29
C GLN A 178 0.89 -0.85 16.22
N ALA A 179 0.89 -0.26 15.02
CA ALA A 179 0.64 1.17 14.88
C ALA A 179 -0.78 1.55 15.30
N LEU A 180 -1.80 0.77 14.93
CA LEU A 180 -3.17 1.02 15.37
C LEU A 180 -3.33 0.88 16.89
N GLY A 181 -2.72 -0.15 17.49
CA GLY A 181 -2.71 -0.31 18.94
C GLY A 181 -1.99 0.83 19.67
N ALA A 182 -0.84 1.29 19.13
CA ALA A 182 -0.12 2.44 19.66
C ALA A 182 -0.94 3.73 19.55
N PHE A 183 -1.67 3.92 18.44
CA PHE A 183 -2.59 5.03 18.25
C PHE A 183 -3.70 5.06 19.31
N TYR A 184 -4.38 3.94 19.56
CA TYR A 184 -5.46 3.88 20.57
C TYR A 184 -4.95 4.05 21.99
N ASN A 185 -3.78 3.48 22.31
CA ASN A 185 -3.14 3.71 23.60
C ASN A 185 -2.78 5.19 23.83
N ARG A 186 -2.36 5.90 22.78
CA ARG A 186 -2.03 7.34 22.85
C ARG A 186 -3.26 8.23 22.96
N THR A 187 -4.36 7.89 22.29
CA THR A 187 -5.58 8.71 22.24
C THR A 187 -6.57 8.43 23.37
N GLY A 188 -6.35 7.37 24.15
CA GLY A 188 -7.19 7.03 25.30
C GLY A 188 -8.56 6.45 24.93
N ARG A 189 -8.79 6.14 23.65
CA ARG A 189 -9.93 5.35 23.18
C ARG A 189 -9.61 3.87 23.34
N GLN A 190 -9.52 3.42 24.58
CA GLN A 190 -9.71 1.99 24.88
C GLN A 190 -11.22 1.82 25.01
N GLU A 191 -11.80 0.90 24.23
CA GLU A 191 -13.26 0.60 24.26
C GLU A 191 -13.80 0.41 25.69
#